data_AF-A0A8H7ZRU6-F1
#
_entry.id   AF-A0A8H7ZRU6-F1
#
_cell.length_a   1.000
_cell.length_b   1.000
_cell.length_c   1.000
_cell.angle_alpha   90.00
_cell.angle_beta   90.00
_cell.angle_gamma   90.00
#
_symmetry.space_group_name_H-M   'P 1'
#
loop_
_entity.id
_entity.type
_entity.pdbx_description
1 polymer ?
#
loop_
_entity_poly.entity_id
_entity_poly.type
_entity_poly.pdbx_seq_one_letter_code
_entity_poly.pdbx_strand_id
1 'polypeptide(L)'
;MPLDTILVGQSRTRSTSSLVTDSAAGATAFSCAKKTYNAAIAVDDERVPCGTVLEAAKAKGMITGLVATSRITHATPAAFSAHVVHRDMENEIARQQVGNYVLGRQVDLLLGGGRCHFMHSSLNGSCRADDDDVWKDAQDAGWKFIQTRKEFDEIDRQHPPFPLAGLFTLDHMSYEIDRNPNEEPSLKEMAAAALSMLQTAAVSIDKGFFVMIEGSRIDMAAHSNDPAAHVHDILQYQETIAFVKSWVDDHPGTVMISVSDHETGGLTLARQVSSAYPEYLWCVRCLKFCRY
;
A
#
# COMPACT_ATOMS: atom_id res chain seq x y z
N MET A 1 12.82 14.44 12.22
CA MET A 1 12.30 13.21 11.57
C MET A 1 12.71 13.25 10.10
N PRO A 2 12.87 12.12 9.38
CA PRO A 2 13.36 12.13 7.99
C PRO A 2 12.50 13.00 7.06
N LEU A 3 11.18 13.04 7.28
CA LEU A 3 10.25 13.92 6.56
C LEU A 3 10.44 15.41 6.82
N ASP A 4 11.02 15.83 7.95
CA ASP A 4 11.21 17.26 8.26
C ASP A 4 12.32 17.89 7.40
N THR A 5 13.11 17.06 6.70
CA THR A 5 14.28 17.49 5.92
C THR A 5 14.01 17.62 4.42
N ILE A 6 12.79 17.28 3.96
CA ILE A 6 12.39 17.36 2.55
C ILE A 6 11.52 18.61 2.30
N LEU A 7 11.31 18.97 1.04
CA LEU A 7 10.39 20.06 0.69
C LEU A 7 8.98 19.76 1.19
N VAL A 8 8.39 20.70 1.93
CA VAL A 8 7.08 20.53 2.58
C VAL A 8 6.03 21.36 1.85
N GLY A 9 4.87 20.74 1.61
CA GLY A 9 3.65 21.38 1.11
C GLY A 9 2.43 20.98 1.92
N GLN A 10 1.27 21.56 1.60
CA GLN A 10 -0.01 21.18 2.20
C GLN A 10 -0.99 20.72 1.12
N SER A 11 -1.73 19.65 1.40
CA SER A 11 -2.76 19.10 0.50
C SER A 11 -4.14 19.23 1.12
N ARG A 12 -5.13 19.69 0.33
CA ARG A 12 -6.55 19.71 0.75
C ARG A 12 -7.24 18.46 0.26
N THR A 13 -7.59 17.56 1.17
CA THR A 13 -7.95 16.17 0.84
C THR A 13 -9.42 15.90 0.57
N ARG A 14 -10.35 16.87 0.74
CA ARG A 14 -11.79 16.65 0.50
C ARG A 14 -12.09 15.92 -0.83
N SER A 15 -13.10 15.06 -0.85
CA SER A 15 -13.65 14.45 -2.06
C SER A 15 -14.68 15.39 -2.71
N THR A 16 -15.31 14.95 -3.80
CA THR A 16 -16.39 15.70 -4.47
C THR A 16 -17.73 15.53 -3.74
N SER A 17 -17.91 14.41 -3.05
CA SER A 17 -19.13 14.07 -2.31
C SER A 17 -19.08 14.38 -0.81
N SER A 18 -17.91 14.72 -0.24
CA SER A 18 -17.75 14.98 1.19
C SER A 18 -16.60 15.94 1.51
N LEU A 19 -16.72 16.68 2.62
CA LEU A 19 -15.62 17.46 3.19
C LEU A 19 -14.51 16.57 3.78
N VAL A 20 -14.86 15.35 4.17
CA VAL A 20 -13.95 14.31 4.66
C VAL A 20 -13.90 13.19 3.61
N THR A 21 -12.75 13.06 2.95
CA THR A 21 -12.52 12.01 1.97
C THR A 21 -12.38 10.65 2.64
N ASP A 22 -12.54 9.59 1.87
CA ASP A 22 -12.01 8.27 2.22
C ASP A 22 -10.72 7.97 1.44
N SER A 23 -10.06 6.86 1.75
CA SER A 23 -8.83 6.43 1.08
C SER A 23 -8.99 6.23 -0.43
N ALA A 24 -10.15 5.78 -0.89
CA ALA A 24 -10.42 5.52 -2.30
C ALA A 24 -10.39 6.82 -3.13
N ALA A 25 -11.16 7.84 -2.72
CA ALA A 25 -11.16 9.14 -3.37
C ALA A 25 -9.82 9.89 -3.17
N GLY A 26 -9.21 9.76 -1.99
CA GLY A 26 -7.90 10.35 -1.68
C GLY A 26 -6.80 9.80 -2.60
N ALA A 27 -6.70 8.49 -2.71
CA ALA A 27 -5.71 7.83 -3.57
C ALA A 27 -6.02 8.05 -5.07
N THR A 28 -7.30 8.09 -5.47
CA THR A 28 -7.68 8.45 -6.86
C THR A 28 -7.20 9.86 -7.23
N ALA A 29 -7.25 10.81 -6.29
CA ALA A 29 -6.71 12.14 -6.53
C ALA A 29 -5.18 12.12 -6.75
N PHE A 30 -4.44 11.23 -6.09
CA PHE A 30 -3.01 11.08 -6.28
C PHE A 30 -2.65 10.32 -7.56
N SER A 31 -3.44 9.30 -7.91
CA SER A 31 -3.17 8.44 -9.05
C SER A 31 -3.59 9.06 -10.38
N CYS A 32 -4.78 9.67 -10.44
CA CYS A 32 -5.38 10.24 -11.64
C CYS A 32 -5.31 11.77 -11.75
N ALA A 33 -4.82 12.46 -10.72
CA ALA A 33 -4.90 13.93 -10.62
C ALA A 33 -6.35 14.49 -10.73
N LYS A 34 -7.35 13.70 -10.35
CA LYS A 34 -8.77 14.08 -10.34
C LYS A 34 -9.39 13.78 -8.97
N LYS A 35 -10.11 14.75 -8.40
CA LYS A 35 -11.00 14.46 -7.28
C LYS A 35 -12.23 13.72 -7.78
N THR A 36 -12.78 12.85 -6.93
CA THR A 36 -13.96 12.04 -7.20
C THR A 36 -14.73 11.79 -5.89
N TYR A 37 -15.82 11.02 -5.93
CA TYR A 37 -16.66 10.69 -4.79
C TYR A 37 -16.02 9.61 -3.90
N ASN A 38 -16.33 9.61 -2.60
CA ASN A 38 -15.85 8.56 -1.70
C ASN A 38 -16.20 7.15 -2.20
N ALA A 39 -15.31 6.19 -2.00
CA ALA A 39 -15.34 4.82 -2.51
C ALA A 39 -14.99 4.63 -4.00
N ALA A 40 -14.79 5.69 -4.79
CA ALA A 40 -14.34 5.56 -6.17
C ALA A 40 -12.87 5.12 -6.27
N ILE A 41 -12.58 4.16 -7.14
CA ILE A 41 -11.22 3.69 -7.44
C ILE A 41 -10.91 4.04 -8.89
N ALA A 42 -10.07 5.05 -9.09
CA ALA A 42 -9.62 5.55 -10.40
C ALA A 42 -10.75 5.76 -11.43
N VAL A 43 -11.88 6.27 -10.97
CA VAL A 43 -12.99 6.74 -11.80
C VAL A 43 -13.38 8.16 -11.40
N ASP A 44 -13.85 8.97 -12.36
CA ASP A 44 -14.38 10.31 -12.08
C ASP A 44 -15.82 10.28 -11.53
N ASP A 45 -16.42 11.46 -11.30
CA ASP A 45 -17.76 11.60 -10.74
C ASP A 45 -18.85 10.95 -11.61
N GLU A 46 -18.59 10.87 -12.92
CA GLU A 46 -19.44 10.18 -13.91
C GLU A 46 -19.16 8.67 -14.00
N ARG A 47 -18.29 8.13 -13.13
CA ARG A 47 -17.88 6.72 -13.07
C ARG A 47 -17.09 6.27 -14.29
N VAL A 48 -16.45 7.20 -14.99
CA VAL A 48 -15.60 6.89 -16.14
C VAL A 48 -14.16 6.67 -15.65
N PRO A 49 -13.47 5.60 -16.08
CA PRO A 49 -12.06 5.38 -15.77
C PRO A 49 -11.17 6.58 -16.09
N CYS A 50 -10.33 6.98 -15.13
CA CYS A 50 -9.28 7.97 -15.32
C CYS A 50 -7.91 7.29 -15.40
N GLY A 51 -7.06 7.70 -16.35
CA GLY A 51 -5.73 7.13 -16.48
C GLY A 51 -4.85 7.45 -15.26
N THR A 52 -4.19 6.44 -14.69
CA THR A 52 -3.36 6.61 -13.49
C THR A 52 -1.90 6.94 -13.85
N VAL A 53 -1.15 7.48 -12.89
CA VAL A 53 0.29 7.70 -13.01
C VAL A 53 1.08 6.40 -13.19
N LEU A 54 0.58 5.28 -12.64
CA LEU A 54 1.20 3.95 -12.82
C LEU A 54 1.01 3.48 -14.27
N GLU A 55 -0.19 3.64 -14.83
CA GLU A 55 -0.46 3.33 -16.24
C GLU A 55 0.34 4.23 -17.18
N ALA A 56 0.47 5.51 -16.85
CA ALA A 56 1.32 6.43 -17.60
C ALA A 56 2.79 6.01 -17.56
N ALA A 57 3.29 5.52 -16.43
CA ALA A 57 4.63 4.94 -16.32
C ALA A 57 4.76 3.67 -17.17
N LYS A 58 3.79 2.76 -17.08
CA LYS A 58 3.76 1.51 -17.86
C LYS A 58 3.74 1.77 -19.36
N ALA A 59 2.94 2.73 -19.82
CA ALA A 59 2.86 3.15 -21.22
C ALA A 59 4.19 3.73 -21.73
N LYS A 60 5.04 4.26 -20.85
CA LYS A 60 6.42 4.70 -21.16
C LYS A 60 7.45 3.56 -21.12
N GLY A 61 7.00 2.32 -20.90
CA GLY A 61 7.86 1.13 -20.79
C GLY A 61 8.56 1.01 -19.43
N MET A 62 8.17 1.80 -18.42
CA MET A 62 8.73 1.69 -17.08
C MET A 62 8.21 0.43 -16.39
N ILE A 63 9.01 -0.14 -15.48
CA ILE A 63 8.54 -1.21 -14.60
C ILE A 63 7.76 -0.62 -13.43
N THR A 64 6.74 -1.33 -12.93
CA THR A 64 5.80 -0.78 -11.95
C THR A 64 5.60 -1.69 -10.75
N GLY A 65 5.40 -1.12 -9.57
CA GLY A 65 5.17 -1.89 -8.35
C GLY A 65 4.23 -1.22 -7.35
N LEU A 66 3.55 -2.06 -6.57
CA LEU A 66 2.73 -1.66 -5.42
C LEU A 66 3.21 -2.43 -4.19
N VAL A 67 3.41 -1.70 -3.09
CA VAL A 67 3.79 -2.25 -1.78
C VAL A 67 2.85 -1.68 -0.74
N ALA A 68 2.19 -2.53 0.05
CA ALA A 68 1.26 -2.09 1.09
C ALA A 68 1.22 -3.08 2.25
N THR A 69 0.92 -2.59 3.47
CA THR A 69 0.63 -3.47 4.62
C THR A 69 -0.86 -3.81 4.74
N SER A 70 -1.72 -3.28 3.88
CA SER A 70 -3.10 -3.76 3.72
C SER A 70 -3.18 -4.98 2.81
N ARG A 71 -4.41 -5.43 2.55
CA ARG A 71 -4.71 -6.18 1.32
C ARG A 71 -4.21 -5.36 0.13
N ILE A 72 -3.54 -5.99 -0.83
CA ILE A 72 -3.05 -5.28 -2.01
C ILE A 72 -4.20 -4.77 -2.90
N THR A 73 -5.40 -5.32 -2.72
CA THR A 73 -6.66 -4.89 -3.33
C THR A 73 -7.38 -3.77 -2.58
N HIS A 74 -6.84 -3.32 -1.43
CA HIS A 74 -7.42 -2.22 -0.67
C HIS A 74 -7.35 -0.91 -1.45
N ALA A 75 -8.14 0.08 -1.03
CA ALA A 75 -8.43 1.28 -1.80
C ALA A 75 -7.20 2.04 -2.32
N THR A 76 -6.18 2.23 -1.48
CA THR A 76 -4.98 2.99 -1.85
C THR A 76 -4.18 2.31 -2.97
N PRO A 77 -3.70 1.04 -2.84
CA PRO A 77 -3.04 0.35 -3.95
C PRO A 77 -3.95 0.15 -5.16
N ALA A 78 -5.24 -0.15 -4.94
CA ALA A 78 -6.20 -0.33 -6.02
C ALA A 78 -6.32 0.91 -6.93
N ALA A 79 -6.32 2.11 -6.35
CA ALA A 79 -6.48 3.36 -7.10
C ALA A 79 -5.34 3.64 -8.08
N PHE A 80 -4.20 2.95 -8.00
CA PHE A 80 -3.12 3.06 -8.99
C PHE A 80 -3.23 2.03 -10.11
N SER A 81 -4.00 0.94 -9.95
CA SER A 81 -3.91 -0.23 -10.84
C SER A 81 -5.26 -0.82 -11.28
N ALA A 82 -6.38 -0.27 -10.82
CA ALA A 82 -7.71 -0.76 -11.13
C ALA A 82 -8.69 0.40 -11.27
N HIS A 83 -9.82 0.15 -11.95
CA HIS A 83 -10.92 1.09 -12.14
C HIS A 83 -12.22 0.42 -11.77
N VAL A 84 -12.76 0.78 -10.61
CA VAL A 84 -14.05 0.26 -10.13
C VAL A 84 -14.85 1.37 -9.46
N VAL A 85 -16.18 1.26 -9.56
CA VAL A 85 -17.11 2.28 -9.04
C VAL A 85 -17.23 2.25 -7.51
N HIS A 86 -16.75 1.20 -6.86
CA HIS A 86 -16.78 1.04 -5.42
C HIS A 86 -15.56 0.25 -4.91
N ARG A 87 -14.91 0.75 -3.85
CA ARG A 87 -13.69 0.18 -3.24
C ARG A 87 -13.83 -1.27 -2.78
N ASP A 88 -15.04 -1.68 -2.38
CA ASP A 88 -15.31 -3.05 -1.92
C ASP A 88 -15.37 -4.08 -3.05
N MET A 89 -15.23 -3.67 -4.32
CA MET A 89 -15.10 -4.58 -5.46
C MET A 89 -13.70 -5.22 -5.51
N GLU A 90 -13.14 -5.63 -4.37
CA GLU A 90 -11.77 -6.15 -4.24
C GLU A 90 -11.52 -7.41 -5.09
N ASN A 91 -12.56 -8.23 -5.31
CA ASN A 91 -12.48 -9.38 -6.21
C ASN A 91 -12.27 -8.99 -7.68
N GLU A 92 -12.83 -7.85 -8.11
CA GLU A 92 -12.61 -7.28 -9.45
C GLU A 92 -11.26 -6.56 -9.52
N ILE A 93 -10.90 -5.83 -8.47
CA ILE A 93 -9.58 -5.19 -8.35
C ILE A 93 -8.47 -6.24 -8.47
N ALA A 94 -8.60 -7.40 -7.81
CA ALA A 94 -7.64 -8.51 -7.90
C ALA A 94 -7.43 -8.97 -9.35
N ARG A 95 -8.51 -9.10 -10.13
CA ARG A 95 -8.46 -9.47 -11.56
C ARG A 95 -7.69 -8.43 -12.37
N GLN A 96 -8.02 -7.16 -12.18
CA GLN A 96 -7.38 -6.06 -12.91
C GLN A 96 -5.89 -5.95 -12.56
N GLN A 97 -5.52 -6.10 -11.29
CA GLN A 97 -4.13 -6.07 -10.82
C GLN A 97 -3.23 -7.12 -11.47
N VAL A 98 -3.75 -8.32 -11.75
CA VAL A 98 -2.99 -9.37 -12.44
C VAL A 98 -3.01 -9.24 -13.97
N GLY A 99 -3.73 -8.24 -14.49
CA GLY A 99 -3.76 -7.89 -15.91
C GLY A 99 -5.03 -8.31 -16.65
N ASN A 100 -6.07 -8.77 -15.96
CA ASN A 100 -7.39 -8.97 -16.56
C ASN A 100 -8.15 -7.64 -16.60
N TYR A 101 -7.66 -6.73 -17.45
CA TYR A 101 -8.25 -5.43 -17.73
C TYR A 101 -8.00 -5.05 -19.19
N VAL A 102 -8.72 -4.06 -19.72
CA VAL A 102 -8.62 -3.65 -21.15
C VAL A 102 -7.22 -3.17 -21.55
N LEU A 103 -6.43 -2.68 -20.59
CA LEU A 103 -5.03 -2.30 -20.82
C LEU A 103 -4.04 -3.46 -20.61
N GLY A 104 -4.52 -4.65 -20.27
CA GLY A 104 -3.68 -5.79 -19.89
C GLY A 104 -2.93 -5.55 -18.58
N ARG A 105 -1.78 -6.22 -18.42
CA ARG A 105 -0.97 -6.13 -17.19
C ARG A 105 -0.31 -4.76 -17.05
N GLN A 106 -0.83 -3.98 -16.10
CA GLN A 106 -0.27 -2.68 -15.74
C GLN A 106 0.75 -2.74 -14.61
N VAL A 107 0.63 -3.69 -13.67
CA VAL A 107 1.53 -3.86 -12.52
C VAL A 107 2.50 -5.04 -12.73
N ASP A 108 3.76 -4.87 -12.34
CA ASP A 108 4.77 -5.95 -12.43
C ASP A 108 5.15 -6.53 -11.06
N LEU A 109 5.01 -5.76 -9.99
CA LEU A 109 5.31 -6.17 -8.61
C LEU A 109 4.14 -5.85 -7.67
N LEU A 110 3.70 -6.84 -6.91
CA LEU A 110 2.74 -6.69 -5.82
C LEU A 110 3.38 -7.23 -4.54
N LEU A 111 3.45 -6.46 -3.46
CA LEU A 111 3.86 -6.94 -2.13
C LEU A 111 2.88 -6.44 -1.07
N GLY A 112 2.26 -7.37 -0.34
CA GLY A 112 1.33 -7.03 0.75
C GLY A 112 0.53 -8.23 1.25
N GLY A 113 -0.66 -7.96 1.79
CA GLY A 113 -1.64 -8.99 2.18
C GLY A 113 -2.73 -9.22 1.13
N GLY A 114 -3.82 -9.85 1.54
CA GLY A 114 -5.07 -9.92 0.75
C GLY A 114 -5.17 -11.11 -0.18
N ARG A 115 -4.44 -12.20 0.10
CA ARG A 115 -4.48 -13.42 -0.71
C ARG A 115 -5.89 -13.98 -0.91
N CYS A 116 -6.80 -13.74 0.04
CA CYS A 116 -8.17 -14.25 -0.02
C CYS A 116 -8.95 -13.80 -1.27
N HIS A 117 -8.65 -12.64 -1.86
CA HIS A 117 -9.31 -12.14 -3.08
C HIS A 117 -8.81 -12.80 -4.37
N PHE A 118 -7.72 -13.56 -4.31
CA PHE A 118 -7.12 -14.22 -5.46
C PHE A 118 -7.48 -15.71 -5.54
N MET A 119 -7.92 -16.29 -4.42
CA MET A 119 -8.17 -17.74 -4.28
C MET A 119 -9.55 -18.11 -4.79
N HIS A 120 -9.66 -19.25 -5.48
CA HIS A 120 -10.95 -19.87 -5.81
C HIS A 120 -11.85 -19.99 -4.57
N SER A 121 -13.16 -19.77 -4.72
CA SER A 121 -14.14 -19.76 -3.62
C SER A 121 -14.23 -21.06 -2.82
N SER A 122 -13.89 -22.20 -3.43
CA SER A 122 -13.86 -23.51 -2.76
C SER A 122 -12.71 -23.67 -1.76
N LEU A 123 -11.71 -22.79 -1.77
CA LEU A 123 -10.56 -22.86 -0.86
C LEU A 123 -10.88 -22.17 0.48
N ASN A 124 -10.47 -22.80 1.57
CA ASN A 124 -10.64 -22.22 2.91
C ASN A 124 -9.91 -20.88 3.03
N GLY A 125 -10.61 -19.87 3.55
CA GLY A 125 -10.09 -18.50 3.68
C GLY A 125 -10.18 -17.65 2.42
N SER A 126 -10.84 -18.11 1.35
CA SER A 126 -11.17 -17.26 0.21
C SER A 126 -12.20 -16.19 0.58
N CYS A 127 -12.04 -14.99 0.02
CA CYS A 127 -13.00 -13.89 0.08
C CYS A 127 -13.88 -13.84 -1.19
N ARG A 128 -13.70 -14.78 -2.12
CA ARG A 128 -14.43 -14.85 -3.37
C ARG A 128 -15.76 -15.57 -3.20
N ALA A 129 -16.78 -15.05 -3.89
CA ALA A 129 -18.10 -15.66 -3.99
C ALA A 129 -18.42 -16.15 -5.41
N ASP A 130 -17.50 -15.95 -6.36
CA ASP A 130 -17.53 -16.49 -7.71
C ASP A 130 -16.60 -17.71 -7.84
N ASP A 131 -16.68 -18.42 -8.96
CA ASP A 131 -15.91 -19.65 -9.22
C ASP A 131 -14.55 -19.36 -9.88
N ASP A 132 -14.04 -18.14 -9.71
CA ASP A 132 -12.81 -17.72 -10.37
C ASP A 132 -11.59 -17.96 -9.50
N ASP A 133 -10.56 -18.55 -10.10
CA ASP A 133 -9.27 -18.76 -9.51
C ASP A 133 -8.26 -17.77 -10.10
N VAL A 134 -8.34 -16.51 -9.66
CA VAL A 134 -7.46 -15.43 -10.15
C VAL A 134 -5.98 -15.76 -9.92
N TRP A 135 -5.68 -16.48 -8.84
CA TRP A 135 -4.34 -16.98 -8.55
C TRP A 135 -3.86 -17.92 -9.66
N LYS A 136 -4.66 -18.93 -10.00
CA LYS A 136 -4.33 -19.89 -11.05
C LYS A 136 -4.25 -19.23 -12.42
N ASP A 137 -5.21 -18.38 -12.76
CA ASP A 137 -5.23 -17.64 -14.02
C ASP A 137 -3.99 -16.74 -14.16
N ALA A 138 -3.60 -16.06 -13.09
CA ALA A 138 -2.39 -15.24 -13.07
C ALA A 138 -1.11 -16.08 -13.22
N GLN A 139 -1.04 -17.25 -12.58
CA GLN A 139 0.09 -18.19 -12.76
C GLN A 139 0.20 -18.65 -14.22
N ASP A 140 -0.92 -18.97 -14.85
CA ASP A 140 -0.95 -19.38 -16.27
C ASP A 140 -0.57 -18.19 -17.19
N ALA A 141 -0.80 -16.95 -16.74
CA ALA A 141 -0.32 -15.72 -17.38
C ALA A 141 1.13 -15.32 -17.00
N GLY A 142 1.86 -16.19 -16.27
CA GLY A 142 3.28 -16.03 -15.95
C GLY A 142 3.60 -15.35 -14.62
N TRP A 143 2.61 -15.08 -13.76
CA TRP A 143 2.86 -14.55 -12.43
C TRP A 143 3.56 -15.58 -11.54
N LYS A 144 4.67 -15.17 -10.95
CA LYS A 144 5.23 -15.83 -9.78
C LYS A 144 4.50 -15.34 -8.54
N PHE A 145 4.09 -16.27 -7.69
CA PHE A 145 3.58 -15.93 -6.38
C PHE A 145 4.47 -16.47 -5.27
N ILE A 146 4.58 -15.70 -4.19
CA ILE A 146 5.19 -16.08 -2.93
C ILE A 146 4.24 -15.71 -1.78
N GLN A 147 4.27 -16.47 -0.70
CA GLN A 147 3.29 -16.37 0.38
C GLN A 147 3.91 -16.34 1.77
N THR A 148 5.21 -16.63 1.90
CA THR A 148 5.87 -16.84 3.19
C THR A 148 7.09 -15.96 3.36
N ARG A 149 7.48 -15.71 4.61
CA ARG A 149 8.76 -15.06 4.96
C ARG A 149 9.95 -15.72 4.28
N LYS A 150 10.01 -17.06 4.30
CA LYS A 150 11.11 -17.81 3.71
C LYS A 150 11.23 -17.53 2.21
N GLU A 151 10.13 -17.62 1.46
CA GLU A 151 10.15 -17.34 0.03
C GLU A 151 10.50 -15.88 -0.27
N PHE A 152 10.12 -14.94 0.60
CA PHE A 152 10.50 -13.54 0.50
C PHE A 152 12.02 -13.31 0.67
N ASP A 153 12.63 -14.00 1.63
CA ASP A 153 14.08 -13.92 1.86
C ASP A 153 14.88 -14.59 0.74
N GLU A 154 14.31 -15.58 0.06
CA GLU A 154 14.93 -16.36 -1.02
C GLU A 154 14.79 -15.73 -2.42
N ILE A 155 14.12 -14.58 -2.58
CA ILE A 155 13.96 -13.92 -3.88
C ILE A 155 15.34 -13.52 -4.45
N ASP A 156 15.64 -13.96 -5.68
CA ASP A 156 16.77 -13.42 -6.44
C ASP A 156 16.45 -12.00 -6.92
N ARG A 157 16.96 -11.00 -6.21
CA ARG A 157 16.75 -9.57 -6.53
C ARG A 157 17.62 -9.09 -7.70
N GLN A 158 18.60 -9.87 -8.14
CA GLN A 158 19.45 -9.59 -9.31
C GLN A 158 18.83 -10.14 -10.60
N HIS A 159 17.97 -11.16 -10.49
CA HIS A 159 17.17 -11.68 -11.59
C HIS A 159 15.70 -11.81 -11.15
N PRO A 160 15.02 -10.68 -10.89
CA PRO A 160 13.68 -10.71 -10.31
C PRO A 160 12.69 -11.42 -11.25
N PRO A 161 11.87 -12.36 -10.73
CA PRO A 161 10.98 -13.19 -11.54
C PRO A 161 9.68 -12.45 -11.88
N PHE A 162 9.79 -11.32 -12.59
CA PHE A 162 8.62 -10.52 -12.94
C PHE A 162 7.74 -11.21 -14.00
N PRO A 163 6.40 -11.09 -13.90
CA PRO A 163 5.66 -10.41 -12.82
C PRO A 163 5.60 -11.23 -11.52
N LEU A 164 5.69 -10.56 -10.37
CA LEU A 164 5.81 -11.17 -9.04
C LEU A 164 4.78 -10.61 -8.07
N ALA A 165 4.06 -11.49 -7.37
CA ALA A 165 3.14 -11.14 -6.29
C ALA A 165 3.53 -11.85 -4.98
N GLY A 166 3.95 -11.07 -3.98
CA GLY A 166 4.12 -11.52 -2.60
C GLY A 166 2.91 -11.19 -1.76
N LEU A 167 2.07 -12.20 -1.47
CA LEU A 167 0.83 -12.06 -0.71
C LEU A 167 0.93 -12.87 0.59
N PHE A 168 1.38 -12.20 1.66
CA PHE A 168 1.88 -12.84 2.89
C PHE A 168 0.77 -13.28 3.85
N THR A 169 -0.37 -12.59 3.83
CA THR A 169 -1.52 -12.87 4.69
C THR A 169 -2.80 -13.04 3.86
N LEU A 170 -3.82 -13.71 4.43
CA LEU A 170 -5.13 -13.84 3.77
C LEU A 170 -5.83 -12.49 3.64
N ASP A 171 -5.74 -11.67 4.68
CA ASP A 171 -6.34 -10.33 4.78
C ASP A 171 -5.21 -9.27 4.83
N HIS A 172 -5.41 -8.13 5.49
CA HIS A 172 -4.37 -7.17 5.83
C HIS A 172 -3.18 -7.87 6.52
N MET A 173 -2.00 -7.29 6.40
CA MET A 173 -0.86 -7.69 7.21
C MET A 173 -1.08 -7.26 8.67
N SER A 174 -0.32 -7.86 9.57
CA SER A 174 -0.40 -7.56 11.00
C SER A 174 -0.07 -6.09 11.29
N TYR A 175 -0.66 -5.51 12.34
CA TYR A 175 -0.15 -4.24 12.89
C TYR A 175 1.31 -4.42 13.31
N GLU A 176 2.13 -3.36 13.21
CA GLU A 176 3.57 -3.52 13.50
C GLU A 176 3.83 -4.01 14.93
N ILE A 177 2.99 -3.64 15.90
CA ILE A 177 3.11 -4.09 17.29
C ILE A 177 2.87 -5.60 17.46
N ASP A 178 2.05 -6.21 16.59
CA ASP A 178 1.66 -7.62 16.63
C ASP A 178 2.44 -8.50 15.63
N ARG A 179 3.21 -7.88 14.72
CA ARG A 179 3.87 -8.56 13.61
C ARG A 179 4.93 -9.54 14.10
N ASN A 180 4.81 -10.81 13.71
CA ASN A 180 5.89 -11.78 13.85
C ASN A 180 6.90 -11.63 12.70
N PRO A 181 8.15 -11.18 12.94
CA PRO A 181 9.11 -10.97 11.88
C PRO A 181 9.55 -12.25 11.16
N ASN A 182 9.34 -13.42 11.76
CA ASN A 182 9.63 -14.72 11.15
C ASN A 182 8.53 -15.17 10.17
N GLU A 183 7.38 -14.49 10.14
CA GLU A 183 6.23 -14.85 9.29
C GLU A 183 5.92 -13.77 8.26
N GLU A 184 6.04 -12.50 8.63
CA GLU A 184 5.71 -11.36 7.78
C GLU A 184 6.90 -10.39 7.63
N PRO A 185 7.28 -10.01 6.40
CA PRO A 185 8.21 -8.91 6.19
C PRO A 185 7.59 -7.59 6.64
N SER A 186 8.39 -6.73 7.25
CA SER A 186 8.00 -5.34 7.52
C SER A 186 7.83 -4.55 6.23
N LEU A 187 7.11 -3.42 6.27
CA LEU A 187 7.01 -2.51 5.13
C LEU A 187 8.39 -2.02 4.65
N LYS A 188 9.36 -1.85 5.55
CA LYS A 188 10.74 -1.45 5.22
C LYS A 188 11.44 -2.54 4.42
N GLU A 189 11.31 -3.80 4.85
CA GLU A 189 11.87 -4.95 4.14
C GLU A 189 11.23 -5.09 2.75
N MET A 190 9.90 -4.98 2.65
CA MET A 190 9.19 -5.02 1.37
C MET A 190 9.59 -3.85 0.44
N ALA A 191 9.70 -2.63 0.96
CA ALA A 191 10.17 -1.46 0.22
C ALA A 191 11.60 -1.64 -0.29
N ALA A 192 12.51 -2.14 0.55
CA ALA A 192 13.89 -2.43 0.15
C ALA A 192 13.98 -3.51 -0.94
N ALA A 193 13.20 -4.58 -0.81
CA ALA A 193 13.12 -5.61 -1.83
C ALA A 193 12.56 -5.06 -3.15
N ALA A 194 11.47 -4.29 -3.08
CA ALA A 194 10.84 -3.67 -4.25
C ALA A 194 11.80 -2.73 -4.98
N LEU A 195 12.43 -1.79 -4.27
CA LEU A 195 13.40 -0.86 -4.86
C LEU A 195 14.57 -1.59 -5.50
N SER A 196 15.10 -2.63 -4.85
CA SER A 196 16.17 -3.45 -5.42
C SER A 196 15.73 -4.14 -6.72
N MET A 197 14.58 -4.81 -6.74
CA MET A 197 14.12 -5.55 -7.92
C MET A 197 13.73 -4.62 -9.07
N LEU A 198 12.99 -3.53 -8.77
CA LEU A 198 12.56 -2.56 -9.76
C LEU A 198 13.74 -1.81 -10.37
N GLN A 199 14.76 -1.47 -9.58
CA GLN A 199 15.99 -0.85 -10.10
C GLN A 199 16.74 -1.80 -11.03
N THR A 200 16.93 -3.07 -10.65
CA THR A 200 17.58 -4.08 -11.50
C THR A 200 16.88 -4.20 -12.86
N ALA A 201 15.54 -4.27 -12.86
CA ALA A 201 14.78 -4.37 -14.08
C ALA A 201 14.78 -3.07 -14.89
N ALA A 202 14.65 -1.92 -14.25
CA ALA A 202 14.72 -0.59 -14.86
C ALA A 202 16.03 -0.41 -15.66
N VAL A 203 17.17 -0.77 -15.06
CA VAL A 203 18.48 -0.76 -15.74
C VAL A 203 18.49 -1.71 -16.93
N SER A 204 17.95 -2.91 -16.78
CA SER A 204 17.95 -3.95 -17.82
C SER A 204 17.12 -3.57 -19.06
N ILE A 205 16.06 -2.79 -18.87
CA ILE A 205 15.17 -2.34 -19.96
C ILE A 205 15.47 -0.92 -20.46
N ASP A 206 16.51 -0.26 -19.93
CA ASP A 206 16.86 1.14 -20.21
C ASP A 206 15.66 2.11 -20.05
N LYS A 207 14.90 1.91 -18.96
CA LYS A 207 13.77 2.77 -18.53
C LYS A 207 13.84 2.99 -17.02
N GLY A 208 12.95 3.82 -16.48
CA GLY A 208 12.79 3.98 -15.04
C GLY A 208 11.76 3.00 -14.45
N PHE A 209 11.38 3.24 -13.20
CA PHE A 209 10.29 2.55 -12.54
C PHE A 209 9.35 3.51 -11.82
N PHE A 210 8.13 3.05 -11.55
CA PHE A 210 7.19 3.68 -10.64
C PHE A 210 6.86 2.72 -9.51
N VAL A 211 6.88 3.20 -8.27
CA VAL A 211 6.47 2.40 -7.12
C VAL A 211 5.64 3.22 -6.16
N MET A 212 4.55 2.63 -5.67
CA MET A 212 3.76 3.16 -4.55
C MET A 212 3.99 2.29 -3.33
N ILE A 213 4.29 2.92 -2.18
CA ILE A 213 4.60 2.26 -0.91
C ILE A 213 3.67 2.84 0.17
N GLU A 214 2.81 2.01 0.76
CA GLU A 214 1.79 2.42 1.74
C GLU A 214 2.01 1.80 3.13
N GLY A 215 2.06 2.65 4.15
CA GLY A 215 1.91 2.26 5.56
C GLY A 215 0.43 2.22 5.94
N SER A 216 -0.29 1.20 5.49
CA SER A 216 -1.77 1.19 5.47
C SER A 216 -2.41 1.07 6.85
N ARG A 217 -1.73 0.44 7.81
CA ARG A 217 -2.27 0.10 9.12
C ARG A 217 -2.38 1.30 10.09
N ILE A 218 -1.71 2.42 9.79
CA ILE A 218 -1.81 3.69 10.53
C ILE A 218 -3.28 4.13 10.62
N ASP A 219 -3.98 4.13 9.49
CA ASP A 219 -5.40 4.50 9.39
C ASP A 219 -6.31 3.58 10.23
N MET A 220 -6.11 2.26 10.12
CA MET A 220 -6.96 1.27 10.78
C MET A 220 -6.79 1.27 12.31
N ALA A 221 -5.56 1.50 12.78
CA ALA A 221 -5.29 1.71 14.20
C ALA A 221 -5.95 2.98 14.73
N ALA A 222 -5.91 4.07 13.94
CA ALA A 222 -6.58 5.31 14.29
C ALA A 222 -8.11 5.19 14.28
N HIS A 223 -8.70 4.48 13.32
CA HIS A 223 -10.14 4.14 13.31
C HIS A 223 -10.59 3.40 14.58
N SER A 224 -9.70 2.54 15.11
CA SER A 224 -9.95 1.75 16.32
C SER A 224 -9.66 2.52 17.61
N ASN A 225 -9.18 3.78 17.51
CA ASN A 225 -8.66 4.55 18.63
C ASN A 225 -7.61 3.79 19.45
N ASP A 226 -6.73 3.04 18.77
CA ASP A 226 -5.62 2.31 19.39
C ASP A 226 -4.31 3.09 19.22
N PRO A 227 -3.92 3.93 20.20
CA PRO A 227 -2.70 4.72 20.11
C PRO A 227 -1.42 3.89 20.15
N ALA A 228 -1.47 2.65 20.70
CA ALA A 228 -0.30 1.79 20.77
C ALA A 228 0.00 1.18 19.41
N ALA A 229 -0.98 0.58 18.74
CA ALA A 229 -0.82 0.13 17.36
C ALA A 229 -0.47 1.31 16.44
N HIS A 230 -1.19 2.44 16.57
CA HIS A 230 -1.00 3.61 15.71
C HIS A 230 0.43 4.16 15.74
N VAL A 231 1.03 4.32 16.93
CA VAL A 231 2.41 4.82 17.02
C VAL A 231 3.43 3.82 16.49
N HIS A 232 3.20 2.51 16.66
CA HIS A 232 4.11 1.49 16.14
C HIS A 232 4.11 1.45 14.62
N ASP A 233 2.95 1.56 13.97
CA ASP A 233 2.86 1.67 12.50
C ASP A 233 3.44 2.99 11.96
N ILE A 234 3.29 4.11 12.69
CA ILE A 234 3.98 5.37 12.36
C ILE A 234 5.51 5.21 12.45
N LEU A 235 6.02 4.59 13.51
CA LEU A 235 7.46 4.37 13.70
C LEU A 235 8.01 3.45 12.61
N GLN A 236 7.27 2.41 12.24
CA GLN A 236 7.59 1.59 11.08
C GLN A 236 7.72 2.50 9.85
N TYR A 237 6.68 3.26 9.50
CA TYR A 237 6.66 4.10 8.30
C TYR A 237 7.82 5.10 8.31
N GLN A 238 8.16 5.64 9.48
CA GLN A 238 9.34 6.50 9.67
C GLN A 238 10.65 5.78 9.32
N GLU A 239 10.84 4.53 9.73
CA GLU A 239 12.02 3.74 9.34
C GLU A 239 12.05 3.45 7.84
N THR A 240 10.89 3.14 7.25
CA THR A 240 10.75 2.94 5.80
C THR A 240 11.12 4.21 5.03
N ILE A 241 10.62 5.36 5.45
CA ILE A 241 10.94 6.66 4.84
C ILE A 241 12.42 7.01 4.98
N ALA A 242 13.03 6.76 6.14
CA ALA A 242 14.46 6.98 6.32
C ALA A 242 15.28 6.14 5.31
N PHE A 243 14.91 4.88 5.12
CA PHE A 243 15.53 4.00 4.14
C PHE A 243 15.31 4.50 2.71
N VAL A 244 14.07 4.77 2.29
CA VAL A 244 13.75 5.21 0.92
C VAL A 244 14.44 6.54 0.60
N LYS A 245 14.48 7.47 1.55
CA LYS A 245 15.20 8.75 1.37
C LYS A 245 16.68 8.50 1.10
N SER A 246 17.34 7.68 1.93
CA SER A 246 18.76 7.33 1.72
C SER A 246 18.96 6.69 0.35
N TRP A 247 18.06 5.79 -0.04
CA TRP A 247 18.12 5.15 -1.35
C TRP A 247 18.00 6.18 -2.48
N VAL A 248 17.07 7.12 -2.41
CA VAL A 248 16.92 8.19 -3.41
C VAL A 248 18.14 9.10 -3.49
N ASP A 249 18.73 9.46 -2.34
CA ASP A 249 19.96 10.27 -2.30
C ASP A 249 21.13 9.57 -3.02
N ASP A 250 21.17 8.24 -2.97
CA ASP A 250 22.18 7.39 -3.63
C ASP A 250 21.85 7.08 -5.12
N HIS A 251 20.65 7.42 -5.61
CA HIS A 251 20.17 7.10 -6.96
C HIS A 251 19.71 8.38 -7.70
N PRO A 252 20.64 9.15 -8.30
CA PRO A 252 20.33 10.36 -9.04
C PRO A 252 19.28 10.12 -10.14
N GLY A 253 18.39 11.10 -10.33
CA GLY A 253 17.26 10.97 -11.27
C GLY A 253 16.01 10.35 -10.66
N THR A 254 16.03 10.01 -9.36
CA THR A 254 14.85 9.55 -8.62
C THR A 254 14.16 10.70 -7.89
N VAL A 255 12.83 10.67 -7.86
CA VAL A 255 12.00 11.56 -7.03
C VAL A 255 11.17 10.70 -6.09
N MET A 256 11.10 11.13 -4.82
CA MET A 256 10.20 10.56 -3.82
C MET A 256 9.19 11.63 -3.39
N ILE A 257 7.93 11.22 -3.25
CA ILE A 257 6.85 12.02 -2.67
C ILE A 257 6.24 11.21 -1.52
N SER A 258 6.11 11.82 -0.35
CA SER A 258 5.41 11.23 0.80
C SER A 258 4.28 12.17 1.22
N VAL A 259 3.08 11.61 1.34
CA VAL A 259 1.84 12.34 1.61
C VAL A 259 0.83 11.37 2.23
N SER A 260 -0.15 11.88 2.98
CA SER A 260 -1.30 11.11 3.44
C SER A 260 -2.54 11.38 2.58
N ASP A 261 -3.36 10.36 2.40
CA ASP A 261 -4.69 10.45 1.77
C ASP A 261 -5.67 11.27 2.62
N HIS A 262 -5.64 11.10 3.94
CA HIS A 262 -6.35 11.92 4.91
C HIS A 262 -5.73 11.84 6.32
N GLU A 263 -6.38 12.48 7.29
CA GLU A 263 -6.19 12.23 8.73
C GLU A 263 -7.30 11.29 9.20
N THR A 264 -7.03 10.52 10.26
CA THR A 264 -8.01 9.59 10.84
C THR A 264 -7.99 9.69 12.36
N GLY A 265 -9.18 9.73 12.96
CA GLY A 265 -9.37 9.69 14.41
C GLY A 265 -9.33 11.05 15.12
N GLY A 266 -8.98 12.14 14.44
CA GLY A 266 -8.87 13.46 15.07
C GLY A 266 -7.86 13.47 16.21
N LEU A 267 -6.72 12.80 16.01
CA LEU A 267 -5.73 12.59 17.06
C LEU A 267 -5.21 13.93 17.58
N THR A 268 -5.32 14.12 18.89
CA THR A 268 -4.80 15.32 19.57
C THR A 268 -3.94 14.93 20.76
N LEU A 269 -2.82 15.63 20.94
CA LEU A 269 -2.01 15.53 22.15
C LEU A 269 -2.50 16.60 23.14
N ALA A 270 -3.13 16.15 24.22
CA ALA A 270 -3.55 17.02 25.31
C ALA A 270 -2.54 17.01 26.46
N ARG A 271 -2.44 18.14 27.17
CA ARG A 271 -1.59 18.28 28.36
C ARG A 271 -2.45 18.19 29.61
N GLN A 272 -2.10 17.31 30.55
CA GLN A 272 -2.61 17.39 31.91
C GLN A 272 -2.01 18.63 32.59
N VAL A 273 -2.83 19.65 32.86
CA VAL A 273 -2.35 20.90 33.48
C VAL A 273 -2.43 20.84 35.00
N SER A 274 -3.44 20.15 35.54
CA SER A 274 -3.60 19.91 36.99
C SER A 274 -4.33 18.60 37.25
N SER A 275 -4.30 18.10 38.49
CA SER A 275 -5.05 16.90 38.91
C SER A 275 -6.58 17.08 38.91
N ALA A 276 -7.08 18.31 38.72
CA ALA A 276 -8.51 18.62 38.66
C ALA A 276 -9.12 18.44 37.25
N TYR A 277 -8.28 18.31 36.22
CA TYR A 277 -8.73 17.99 34.86
C TYR A 277 -8.98 16.48 34.73
N PRO A 278 -9.86 16.03 33.81
CA PRO A 278 -9.96 14.61 33.48
C PRO A 278 -8.56 14.04 33.24
N GLU A 279 -8.23 12.89 33.84
CA GLU A 279 -6.95 12.25 33.57
C GLU A 279 -6.90 11.84 32.10
N TYR A 280 -6.05 12.52 31.33
CA TYR A 280 -5.62 11.98 30.05
C TYR A 280 -4.83 10.70 30.35
N LEU A 281 -5.39 9.54 30.00
CA LEU A 281 -4.74 8.23 30.11
C LEU A 281 -3.55 8.15 29.14
N TRP A 282 -2.50 8.89 29.44
CA TRP A 282 -1.27 8.98 28.67
C TRP A 282 -0.14 8.38 29.48
N CYS A 283 -0.01 7.05 29.42
CA CYS A 283 1.08 6.34 30.07
C CYS A 283 2.21 6.07 29.06
N VAL A 284 3.12 7.04 28.89
CA VAL A 284 4.33 6.88 28.05
C VAL A 284 5.16 5.66 28.45
N ARG A 285 5.05 5.20 29.71
CA ARG A 285 5.71 3.97 30.16
C ARG A 285 5.11 2.72 29.52
N CYS A 286 3.80 2.64 29.26
CA CYS A 286 3.20 1.49 28.57
C CYS A 286 3.79 1.28 27.17
N LEU A 287 4.08 2.37 26.45
CA LEU A 287 4.79 2.32 25.16
C LEU A 287 6.24 1.80 25.28
N LYS A 288 6.85 1.86 26.46
CA LYS A 288 8.19 1.30 26.73
C LYS A 288 8.17 -0.16 27.19
N PHE A 289 7.03 -0.66 27.69
CA PHE A 289 6.90 -1.99 28.29
C PHE A 289 6.23 -3.04 27.39
N CYS A 290 5.75 -2.67 26.20
CA CYS A 290 5.44 -3.63 25.13
C CYS A 290 6.72 -4.07 24.40
N ARG A 291 7.67 -4.65 25.14
CA ARG A 291 8.80 -5.39 24.56
C ARG A 291 8.62 -6.88 24.87
N TYR A 292 8.91 -7.67 23.83
CA TYR A 292 9.02 -9.13 23.71
C TYR A 292 7.76 -9.88 23.32
#